data_AF-A0A0B7A8R0-F1
#
_entry.id   AF-A0A0B7A8R0-F1
#
_cell.length_a   1.000
_cell.length_b   1.000
_cell.length_c   1.000
_cell.angle_alpha   90.00
_cell.angle_beta   90.00
_cell.angle_gamma   90.00
#
_symmetry.space_group_name_H-M   'P 1'
#
loop_
_entity.id
_entity.type
_entity.pdbx_description
1 polymer ?
#
loop_
_entity_poly.entity_id
_entity_poly.type
_entity_poly.pdbx_seq_one_letter_code
_entity_poly.pdbx_strand_id
1 'polypeptide(L)'
;MCSTYNFLLGDEETIMPHLTSESLCFRENAAQLIANLGKCIMAFSDSEKFTKAYADLVESHCPYLSNKQMSKTQNFQIFNQALYRMLRRIIKDIISPEVALAWRAFTFDATSSNILGVPFGSRPDTQQSATSATPSHRSNTRPATKKHSQVDQDEVDKSDQPWTSRQPNIDEIVAAVKIQKMWRGYYVRSLKTARTPDTAQNARVSEILKKCWPLIEANAEENGLFLFREMFKKDPDIMPYYPFYKDERSKISYSDYKGVFHEQRPMSWFVIFRDIFYVKEDMLIVPSVIVPINTCVLHVVDNDTGMEIPRVFQKVAPYVYKKNKKGFSFVAEARTLEYPLASGNWRLRLIGSLSSLPTPRTHEVCCNFVTKEIRDYYVPNSKNIIFRQAVKVREDLFVSLQMNTSTRGVYFKLAVLDNNEEVISAVGKGHVVIPAFTFLRNNTHDDFDTKRSGSRASNKNSPPAAPANKDKAADKKKKK
;
A
#
# COMPACT_ATOMS: atom_id res chain seq x y z
N MET A 1 -35.72 -17.47 3.81
CA MET A 1 -36.63 -17.52 4.98
C MET A 1 -38.03 -17.23 4.50
N CYS A 2 -39.03 -17.86 5.11
CA CYS A 2 -40.45 -17.52 4.96
C CYS A 2 -41.04 -17.45 6.38
N SER A 3 -41.84 -16.43 6.67
CA SER A 3 -42.40 -16.19 8.00
C SER A 3 -43.77 -15.53 7.87
N THR A 4 -44.63 -15.78 8.86
CA THR A 4 -45.91 -15.08 9.05
C THR A 4 -45.75 -13.70 9.69
N TYR A 5 -44.55 -13.37 10.16
CA TYR A 5 -44.20 -12.07 10.75
C TYR A 5 -43.18 -11.34 9.87
N ASN A 6 -43.27 -10.01 9.81
CA ASN A 6 -42.26 -9.18 9.17
C ASN A 6 -40.92 -9.31 9.92
N PHE A 7 -39.96 -10.01 9.30
CA PHE A 7 -38.56 -9.98 9.72
C PHE A 7 -37.82 -8.95 8.87
N LEU A 8 -37.24 -7.96 9.53
CA LEU A 8 -36.33 -7.00 8.89
C LEU A 8 -35.00 -7.72 8.64
N LEU A 9 -34.73 -8.12 7.39
CA LEU A 9 -33.33 -8.16 6.96
C LEU A 9 -32.85 -6.71 6.87
N GLY A 10 -31.64 -6.44 7.38
CA GLY A 10 -30.92 -5.23 7.01
C GLY A 10 -30.74 -5.19 5.49
N ASP A 11 -30.81 -3.99 4.92
CA ASP A 11 -30.49 -3.83 3.50
C ASP A 11 -28.99 -4.06 3.24
N GLU A 12 -28.61 -4.20 1.97
CA GLU A 12 -27.24 -4.45 1.58
C GLU A 12 -26.29 -3.35 2.09
N GLU A 13 -26.73 -2.08 2.10
CA GLU A 13 -25.93 -0.96 2.56
C GLU A 13 -25.67 -1.00 4.09
N THR A 14 -26.61 -1.52 4.87
CA THR A 14 -26.44 -1.73 6.33
C THR A 14 -25.48 -2.89 6.61
N ILE A 15 -25.54 -3.97 5.83
CA ILE A 15 -24.76 -5.18 6.09
C ILE A 15 -23.30 -5.05 5.63
N MET A 16 -23.06 -4.47 4.44
CA MET A 16 -21.73 -4.45 3.82
C MET A 16 -20.60 -3.86 4.70
N PRO A 17 -20.78 -2.75 5.45
CA PRO A 17 -19.74 -2.22 6.35
C PRO A 17 -19.32 -3.18 7.46
N HIS A 18 -20.23 -4.05 7.92
CA HIS A 18 -19.91 -5.06 8.94
C HIS A 18 -19.08 -6.21 8.36
N LEU A 19 -19.25 -6.56 7.08
CA LEU A 19 -18.50 -7.62 6.41
C LEU A 19 -17.02 -7.28 6.16
N THR A 20 -16.65 -6.00 6.23
CA THR A 20 -15.26 -5.53 6.16
C THR A 20 -14.59 -5.37 7.52
N SER A 21 -15.35 -5.48 8.61
CA SER A 21 -14.79 -5.36 9.96
C SER A 21 -13.87 -6.54 10.30
N GLU A 22 -12.93 -6.33 11.21
CA GLU A 22 -12.10 -7.42 11.75
C GLU A 22 -12.98 -8.44 12.47
N SER A 23 -12.71 -9.74 12.27
CA SER A 23 -13.43 -10.81 12.98
C SER A 23 -13.43 -10.53 14.49
N LEU A 24 -14.59 -10.75 15.14
CA LEU A 24 -14.69 -10.70 16.60
C LEU A 24 -13.68 -11.67 17.23
N CYS A 25 -13.59 -12.90 16.72
CA CYS A 25 -12.62 -13.89 17.19
C CYS A 25 -11.17 -13.40 17.01
N PHE A 26 -10.84 -12.73 15.90
CA PHE A 26 -9.50 -12.20 15.68
C PHE A 26 -9.16 -11.04 16.63
N ARG A 27 -10.10 -10.12 16.86
CA ARG A 27 -9.96 -9.02 17.83
C ARG A 27 -9.87 -9.50 19.28
N GLU A 28 -10.71 -10.45 19.67
CA GLU A 28 -10.68 -11.06 21.01
C GLU A 28 -9.36 -11.77 21.27
N ASN A 29 -8.86 -12.58 20.31
CA ASN A 29 -7.56 -13.22 20.44
C ASN A 29 -6.40 -12.20 20.47
N ALA A 30 -6.49 -11.13 19.69
CA ALA A 30 -5.51 -10.04 19.69
C ALA A 30 -5.45 -9.31 21.04
N ALA A 31 -6.60 -8.94 21.60
CA ALA A 31 -6.69 -8.35 22.93
C ALA A 31 -6.20 -9.33 24.02
N GLN A 32 -6.57 -10.61 23.93
CA GLN A 32 -6.17 -11.65 24.89
C GLN A 32 -4.66 -11.90 24.88
N LEU A 33 -4.01 -11.84 23.70
CA LEU A 33 -2.55 -11.92 23.58
C LEU A 33 -1.86 -10.78 24.36
N ILE A 34 -2.34 -9.54 24.19
CA ILE A 34 -1.77 -8.39 24.89
C ILE A 34 -2.09 -8.42 26.40
N ALA A 35 -3.28 -8.87 26.79
CA ALA A 35 -3.61 -9.11 28.20
C ALA A 35 -2.66 -10.14 28.85
N ASN A 36 -2.34 -11.23 28.14
CA ASN A 36 -1.38 -12.24 28.62
C ASN A 36 0.06 -11.72 28.68
N LEU A 37 0.46 -10.82 27.75
CA LEU A 37 1.71 -10.07 27.85
C LEU A 37 1.74 -9.18 29.11
N GLY A 38 0.62 -8.51 29.43
CA GLY A 38 0.45 -7.72 30.66
C GLY A 38 0.59 -8.55 31.94
N LYS A 39 -0.07 -9.72 32.01
CA LYS A 39 0.10 -10.68 33.12
C LYS A 39 1.58 -11.03 33.34
N CYS A 40 2.32 -11.30 32.26
CA CYS A 40 3.75 -11.61 32.35
C CYS A 40 4.59 -10.44 32.89
N ILE A 41 4.28 -9.19 32.49
CA ILE A 41 4.97 -7.98 32.97
C ILE A 41 4.69 -7.77 34.47
N MET A 42 3.43 -7.90 34.89
CA MET A 42 3.04 -7.71 36.29
C MET A 42 3.67 -8.79 37.20
N ALA A 43 3.77 -10.03 36.69
CA ALA A 43 4.36 -11.17 37.39
C ALA A 43 5.90 -11.27 37.27
N PHE A 44 6.61 -10.36 36.58
CA PHE A 44 8.04 -10.52 36.22
C PHE A 44 9.02 -10.72 37.39
N SER A 45 8.64 -10.33 38.62
CA SER A 45 9.44 -10.53 39.83
C SER A 45 9.00 -11.75 40.67
N ASP A 46 8.03 -12.53 40.21
CA ASP A 46 7.51 -13.72 40.88
C ASP A 46 7.69 -14.93 39.95
N SER A 47 8.60 -15.84 40.30
CA SER A 47 8.97 -16.94 39.40
C SER A 47 7.83 -17.91 39.10
N GLU A 48 6.91 -18.13 40.04
CA GLU A 48 5.80 -19.08 39.86
C GLU A 48 4.70 -18.45 39.02
N LYS A 49 4.26 -17.23 39.38
CA LYS A 49 3.25 -16.49 38.63
C LYS A 49 3.74 -16.15 37.23
N PHE A 50 5.03 -15.80 37.05
CA PHE A 50 5.61 -15.58 35.73
C PHE A 50 5.56 -16.84 34.88
N THR A 51 5.93 -18.00 35.44
CA THR A 51 5.93 -19.28 34.70
C THR A 51 4.52 -19.62 34.18
N LYS A 52 3.49 -19.42 35.02
CA LYS A 52 2.10 -19.61 34.61
C LYS A 52 1.65 -18.59 33.55
N ALA A 53 1.87 -17.30 33.79
CA ALA A 53 1.48 -16.26 32.84
C ALA A 53 2.19 -16.39 31.48
N TYR A 54 3.45 -16.85 31.48
CA TYR A 54 4.22 -17.10 30.27
C TYR A 54 3.70 -18.30 29.49
N ALA A 55 3.13 -19.32 30.16
CA ALA A 55 2.44 -20.41 29.48
C ALA A 55 1.18 -19.90 28.74
N ASP A 56 0.32 -19.11 29.41
CA ASP A 56 -0.84 -18.45 28.78
C ASP A 56 -0.42 -17.61 27.54
N LEU A 57 0.69 -16.86 27.67
CA LEU A 57 1.24 -16.05 26.58
C LEU A 57 1.73 -16.91 25.41
N VAL A 58 2.39 -18.04 25.69
CA VAL A 58 2.87 -18.98 24.67
C VAL A 58 1.70 -19.64 23.94
N GLU A 59 0.66 -20.08 24.64
CA GLU A 59 -0.55 -20.64 24.02
C GLU A 59 -1.22 -19.62 23.07
N SER A 60 -1.21 -18.34 23.44
CA SER A 60 -1.81 -17.25 22.64
C SER A 60 -1.12 -16.98 21.30
N HIS A 61 0.21 -17.17 21.20
CA HIS A 61 0.98 -16.93 19.96
C HIS A 61 1.57 -18.20 19.32
N CYS A 62 1.38 -19.35 19.96
CA CYS A 62 1.83 -20.65 19.49
C CYS A 62 0.81 -21.74 19.88
N PRO A 63 -0.45 -21.66 19.43
CA PRO A 63 -1.51 -22.60 19.81
C PRO A 63 -1.24 -24.05 19.35
N TYR A 64 -0.27 -24.22 18.44
CA TYR A 64 0.21 -25.50 17.92
C TYR A 64 1.46 -26.02 18.63
N LEU A 65 1.72 -25.63 19.89
CA LEU A 65 2.90 -26.05 20.66
C LEU A 65 3.04 -27.58 20.79
N SER A 66 1.96 -28.34 20.70
CA SER A 66 1.96 -29.81 20.70
C SER A 66 2.34 -30.43 19.34
N ASN A 67 2.27 -29.68 18.24
CA ASN A 67 2.54 -30.17 16.89
C ASN A 67 4.05 -30.36 16.66
N LYS A 68 4.44 -31.59 16.30
CA LYS A 68 5.84 -31.97 16.03
C LYS A 68 6.37 -31.52 14.67
N GLN A 69 5.49 -31.18 13.73
CA GLN A 69 5.89 -30.72 12.38
C GLN A 69 6.28 -29.23 12.34
N MET A 70 5.87 -28.44 13.34
CA MET A 70 6.08 -26.99 13.36
C MET A 70 7.34 -26.62 14.14
N SER A 71 8.16 -25.74 13.56
CA SER A 71 9.36 -25.21 14.22
C SER A 71 8.98 -24.22 15.32
N LYS A 72 9.03 -24.67 16.57
CA LYS A 72 8.80 -23.84 17.76
C LYS A 72 9.76 -22.64 17.78
N THR A 73 11.05 -22.90 17.61
CA THR A 73 12.10 -21.86 17.61
C THR A 73 11.83 -20.76 16.57
N GLN A 74 11.32 -21.13 15.39
CA GLN A 74 10.93 -20.17 14.36
C GLN A 74 9.73 -19.31 14.79
N ASN A 75 8.65 -19.91 15.32
CA ASN A 75 7.52 -19.15 15.85
C ASN A 75 7.94 -18.15 16.94
N PHE A 76 8.75 -18.57 17.93
CA PHE A 76 9.25 -17.66 18.97
C PHE A 76 10.12 -16.53 18.39
N GLN A 77 10.93 -16.79 17.35
CA GLN A 77 11.68 -15.74 16.65
C GLN A 77 10.79 -14.77 15.88
N ILE A 78 9.74 -15.26 15.23
CA ILE A 78 8.75 -14.45 14.51
C ILE A 78 7.95 -13.58 15.49
N PHE A 79 7.48 -14.16 16.60
CA PHE A 79 6.80 -13.45 17.69
C PHE A 79 7.70 -12.34 18.27
N ASN A 80 8.95 -12.64 18.63
CA ASN A 80 9.88 -11.64 19.14
C ASN A 80 10.13 -10.51 18.12
N GLN A 81 10.29 -10.83 16.83
CA GLN A 81 10.43 -9.81 15.78
C GLN A 81 9.18 -8.92 15.65
N ALA A 82 7.97 -9.50 15.68
CA ALA A 82 6.71 -8.77 15.63
C ALA A 82 6.52 -7.89 16.88
N LEU A 83 6.78 -8.43 18.07
CA LEU A 83 6.77 -7.72 19.35
C LEU A 83 7.73 -6.53 19.32
N TYR A 84 8.97 -6.68 18.83
CA TYR A 84 9.90 -5.56 18.74
C TYR A 84 9.46 -4.48 17.74
N ARG A 85 8.83 -4.86 16.61
CA ARG A 85 8.24 -3.87 15.68
C ARG A 85 7.09 -3.11 16.33
N MET A 86 6.23 -3.81 17.08
CA MET A 86 5.14 -3.23 17.84
C MET A 86 5.67 -2.25 18.90
N LEU A 87 6.69 -2.64 19.67
CA LEU A 87 7.31 -1.80 20.70
C LEU A 87 7.93 -0.53 20.09
N ARG A 88 8.67 -0.62 18.97
CA ARG A 88 9.21 0.57 18.28
C ARG A 88 8.13 1.59 17.88
N ARG A 89 6.89 1.14 17.63
CA ARG A 89 5.74 2.01 17.33
C ARG A 89 5.19 2.67 18.60
N ILE A 90 5.05 1.91 19.68
CA ILE A 90 4.37 2.32 20.92
C ILE A 90 5.29 3.15 21.83
N ILE A 91 6.44 2.59 22.21
CA ILE A 91 7.30 3.13 23.26
C ILE A 91 8.41 4.05 22.71
N LYS A 92 8.21 4.61 21.51
CA LYS A 92 9.20 5.38 20.74
C LYS A 92 9.86 6.50 21.54
N ASP A 93 9.08 7.20 22.37
CA ASP A 93 9.50 8.40 23.10
C ASP A 93 10.29 8.07 24.39
N ILE A 94 10.34 6.79 24.78
CA ILE A 94 11.09 6.28 25.95
C ILE A 94 12.18 5.27 25.57
N ILE A 95 12.51 5.13 24.28
CA ILE A 95 13.55 4.18 23.82
C ILE A 95 14.91 4.54 24.45
N SER A 96 15.46 3.62 25.23
CA SER A 96 16.80 3.71 25.81
C SER A 96 17.51 2.35 25.78
N PRO A 97 18.84 2.31 26.01
CA PRO A 97 19.58 1.05 26.19
C PRO A 97 19.03 0.19 27.33
N GLU A 98 18.52 0.81 28.40
CA GLU A 98 17.94 0.12 29.56
C GLU A 98 16.57 -0.48 29.24
N VAL A 99 15.74 0.23 28.47
CA VAL A 99 14.46 -0.29 27.97
C VAL A 99 14.70 -1.45 27.00
N ALA A 100 15.72 -1.36 26.14
CA ALA A 100 16.13 -2.49 25.30
C ALA A 100 16.66 -3.69 26.12
N LEU A 101 17.39 -3.44 27.22
CA LEU A 101 17.84 -4.51 28.12
C LEU A 101 16.65 -5.18 28.84
N ALA A 102 15.67 -4.39 29.29
CA ALA A 102 14.48 -4.89 29.96
C ALA A 102 13.65 -5.81 29.05
N TRP A 103 13.40 -5.40 27.80
CA TRP A 103 12.68 -6.23 26.83
C TRP A 103 13.43 -7.48 26.41
N ARG A 104 14.77 -7.46 26.38
CA ARG A 104 15.58 -8.69 26.19
C ARG A 104 15.59 -9.60 27.40
N ALA A 105 15.53 -9.05 28.62
CA ALA A 105 15.39 -9.87 29.82
C ALA A 105 14.02 -10.55 29.85
N PHE A 106 12.97 -9.84 29.42
CA PHE A 106 11.62 -10.39 29.24
C PHE A 106 11.57 -11.54 28.22
N THR A 107 12.07 -11.34 27.00
CA THR A 107 12.06 -12.35 25.93
C THR A 107 13.20 -13.39 26.02
N PHE A 108 14.17 -13.16 26.91
CA PHE A 108 15.45 -13.88 26.99
C PHE A 108 16.29 -13.86 25.69
N ASP A 109 16.20 -12.75 24.95
CA ASP A 109 16.85 -12.59 23.65
C ASP A 109 18.26 -11.98 23.74
N ALA A 110 19.25 -12.87 23.72
CA ALA A 110 20.67 -12.53 23.66
C ALA A 110 21.23 -12.32 22.24
N THR A 111 20.43 -12.48 21.18
CA THR A 111 20.94 -12.68 19.81
C THR A 111 20.50 -11.64 18.79
N SER A 112 19.26 -11.13 18.87
CA SER A 112 18.75 -10.13 17.91
C SER A 112 19.58 -8.85 17.98
N SER A 113 19.89 -8.23 16.83
CA SER A 113 20.59 -6.95 16.78
C SER A 113 19.63 -5.78 16.97
N ASN A 114 20.04 -4.79 17.79
CA ASN A 114 19.34 -3.53 18.05
C ASN A 114 17.79 -3.61 18.08
N ILE A 115 17.23 -4.35 19.05
CA ILE A 115 15.81 -4.72 19.09
C ILE A 115 14.84 -3.52 19.02
N LEU A 116 15.19 -2.36 19.60
CA LEU A 116 14.37 -1.15 19.58
C LEU A 116 14.87 -0.06 18.62
N GLY A 117 15.96 -0.28 17.88
CA GLY A 117 16.53 0.77 17.02
C GLY A 117 17.17 1.93 17.80
N VAL A 118 17.70 1.65 19.00
CA VAL A 118 18.42 2.63 19.83
C VAL A 118 19.58 3.22 19.00
N PRO A 119 19.72 4.55 18.91
CA PRO A 119 20.90 5.15 18.29
C PRO A 119 22.15 4.76 19.06
N PHE A 120 23.16 4.22 18.38
CA PHE A 120 24.48 4.11 18.97
C PHE A 120 25.05 5.52 19.05
N GLY A 121 25.13 6.06 20.28
CA GLY A 121 25.84 7.31 20.51
C GLY A 121 27.29 7.18 20.00
N SER A 122 27.75 8.20 19.28
CA SER A 122 29.16 8.33 18.94
C SER A 122 30.02 8.18 20.19
N ARG A 123 31.19 7.56 20.01
CA ARG A 123 32.24 7.32 21.01
C ARG A 123 32.36 8.51 21.99
N PRO A 124 32.43 8.29 23.32
CA PRO A 124 32.51 9.40 24.27
C PRO A 124 33.84 10.13 24.12
N ASP A 125 33.80 11.36 23.61
CA ASP A 125 34.94 12.26 23.67
C ASP A 125 35.23 12.63 25.11
N THR A 126 36.50 12.53 25.48
CA THR A 126 36.97 12.76 26.84
C THR A 126 37.49 14.19 26.96
N GLN A 127 36.64 15.11 27.42
CA GLN A 127 37.03 16.35 28.10
C GLN A 127 35.79 16.96 28.79
N GLN A 128 35.78 16.95 30.11
CA GLN A 128 36.17 18.06 30.99
C GLN A 128 35.05 19.08 31.23
N SER A 129 34.71 19.17 32.51
CA SER A 129 33.79 20.09 33.15
C SER A 129 34.01 21.57 32.82
N ALA A 130 32.93 22.26 32.44
CA ALA A 130 32.74 23.67 32.74
C ALA A 130 31.25 23.96 32.96
N THR A 131 30.92 24.68 34.02
CA THR A 131 29.55 25.00 34.44
C THR A 131 28.94 26.16 33.66
N SER A 132 27.61 26.12 33.58
CA SER A 132 26.69 27.15 33.10
C SER A 132 27.02 28.62 33.46
N ALA A 133 26.93 29.50 32.46
CA ALA A 133 26.38 30.86 32.60
C ALA A 133 25.89 31.39 31.23
N THR A 134 24.70 32.00 31.20
CA THR A 134 24.07 32.60 30.01
C THR A 134 24.09 34.15 30.12
N PRO A 135 23.63 34.96 29.14
CA PRO A 135 24.51 35.90 28.46
C PRO A 135 24.17 37.39 28.69
N SER A 136 25.07 38.32 28.33
CA SER A 136 24.67 39.71 28.08
C SER A 136 25.58 40.53 27.14
N HIS A 137 24.91 41.31 26.30
CA HIS A 137 25.28 42.62 25.73
C HIS A 137 26.61 42.89 24.95
N ARG A 138 26.44 42.89 23.61
CA ARG A 138 26.40 44.09 22.72
C ARG A 138 27.70 44.85 22.36
N SER A 139 27.71 45.27 21.09
CA SER A 139 28.47 46.37 20.44
C SER A 139 29.96 46.18 20.09
N ASN A 140 30.17 45.81 18.83
CA ASN A 140 31.11 46.42 17.87
C ASN A 140 32.01 47.58 18.35
N THR A 141 33.32 47.43 18.08
CA THR A 141 34.10 48.43 17.33
C THR A 141 35.25 47.77 16.53
N ARG A 142 35.18 47.88 15.19
CA ARG A 142 36.36 47.87 14.29
C ARG A 142 37.04 49.27 14.37
N PRO A 143 38.25 49.54 13.83
CA PRO A 143 39.10 48.77 12.89
C PRO A 143 40.52 48.50 13.51
N ALA A 144 41.65 48.23 12.83
CA ALA A 144 41.97 48.21 11.40
C ALA A 144 43.05 47.18 10.96
N THR A 145 42.85 46.70 9.73
CA THR A 145 43.79 46.13 8.75
C THR A 145 45.21 46.73 8.68
N LYS A 146 46.24 45.88 8.57
CA LYS A 146 46.94 45.57 7.29
C LYS A 146 48.11 44.58 7.46
N LYS A 147 48.14 43.57 6.56
CA LYS A 147 49.26 43.01 5.75
C LYS A 147 50.59 42.62 6.47
N HIS A 148 51.31 41.56 6.06
CA HIS A 148 51.51 41.05 4.70
C HIS A 148 52.03 39.59 4.72
N SER A 149 51.83 38.84 3.61
CA SER A 149 52.66 37.73 3.10
C SER A 149 52.94 36.50 4.00
N GLN A 150 52.40 35.31 3.69
CA GLN A 150 52.85 34.37 2.62
C GLN A 150 54.07 33.54 3.05
N VAL A 151 53.83 32.26 3.40
CA VAL A 151 54.56 31.03 3.00
C VAL A 151 53.79 29.85 3.62
N ASP A 152 53.75 28.72 2.90
CA ASP A 152 53.02 27.51 3.28
C ASP A 152 53.61 26.78 4.49
N GLN A 153 52.71 26.21 5.31
CA GLN A 153 53.01 25.02 6.10
C GLN A 153 51.72 24.22 6.34
N ASP A 154 51.25 23.56 5.28
CA ASP A 154 50.44 22.35 5.42
C ASP A 154 51.34 21.25 6.02
N GLU A 155 51.21 20.96 7.31
CA GLU A 155 51.32 19.59 7.86
C GLU A 155 50.91 19.55 9.33
N VAL A 156 50.46 18.38 9.80
CA VAL A 156 49.88 18.11 11.13
C VAL A 156 48.52 18.83 11.33
N ASP A 157 47.38 18.17 11.35
CA ASP A 157 47.11 16.92 12.08
C ASP A 157 46.04 16.06 11.37
N LYS A 158 46.46 15.22 10.43
CA LYS A 158 45.70 14.02 10.03
C LYS A 158 46.35 12.82 10.68
N SER A 159 45.77 12.36 11.78
CA SER A 159 46.11 11.07 12.38
C SER A 159 45.62 9.93 11.48
N ASP A 160 46.40 9.60 10.46
CA ASP A 160 46.22 8.40 9.64
C ASP A 160 46.36 7.17 10.53
N GLN A 161 45.21 6.71 11.04
CA GLN A 161 45.10 5.53 11.89
C GLN A 161 45.40 4.26 11.06
N PRO A 162 46.58 3.62 11.19
CA PRO A 162 47.02 2.60 10.23
C PRO A 162 46.17 1.31 10.24
N TRP A 163 45.31 1.18 11.23
CA TRP A 163 44.42 0.04 11.49
C TRP A 163 43.11 0.08 10.70
N THR A 164 42.66 1.22 10.17
CA THR A 164 41.38 1.31 9.44
C THR A 164 41.40 0.63 8.06
N SER A 165 42.59 0.47 7.48
CA SER A 165 42.79 -0.14 6.14
C SER A 165 43.34 -1.57 6.20
N ARG A 166 43.57 -2.12 7.40
CA ARG A 166 44.23 -3.43 7.60
C ARG A 166 43.19 -4.56 7.64
N GLN A 167 43.41 -5.61 6.84
CA GLN A 167 42.62 -6.85 6.99
C GLN A 167 43.13 -7.66 8.20
N PRO A 168 42.22 -8.22 9.02
CA PRO A 168 42.60 -8.95 10.23
C PRO A 168 43.21 -10.32 9.89
N ASN A 169 44.31 -10.66 10.57
CA ASN A 169 44.96 -11.97 10.45
C ASN A 169 44.10 -13.08 11.12
N ILE A 170 44.34 -14.34 10.77
CA ILE A 170 43.66 -15.51 11.34
C ILE A 170 43.74 -15.51 12.88
N ASP A 171 44.91 -15.21 13.45
CA ASP A 171 45.09 -15.14 14.91
C ASP A 171 44.28 -14.00 15.56
N GLU A 172 44.13 -12.88 14.86
CA GLU A 172 43.33 -11.73 15.32
C GLU A 172 41.84 -12.05 15.25
N ILE A 173 41.40 -12.79 14.23
CA ILE A 173 40.03 -13.33 14.13
C ILE A 173 39.77 -14.32 15.28
N VAL A 174 40.71 -15.24 15.56
CA VAL A 174 40.60 -16.20 16.67
C VAL A 174 40.59 -15.48 18.03
N ALA A 175 41.42 -14.45 18.22
CA ALA A 175 41.43 -13.63 19.43
C ALA A 175 40.11 -12.85 19.59
N ALA A 176 39.62 -12.23 18.52
CA ALA A 176 38.33 -11.54 18.51
C ALA A 176 37.17 -12.48 18.85
N VAL A 177 37.15 -13.70 18.32
CA VAL A 177 36.13 -14.73 18.67
C VAL A 177 36.21 -15.12 20.15
N LYS A 178 37.42 -15.29 20.72
CA LYS A 178 37.60 -15.56 22.16
C LYS A 178 37.06 -14.41 23.03
N ILE A 179 37.39 -13.17 22.68
CA ILE A 179 36.90 -11.96 23.37
C ILE A 179 35.37 -11.86 23.26
N GLN A 180 34.81 -11.97 22.06
CA GLN A 180 33.36 -11.96 21.82
C GLN A 180 32.63 -13.05 22.60
N LYS A 181 33.21 -14.26 22.73
CA LYS A 181 32.63 -15.36 23.52
C LYS A 181 32.51 -14.98 25.00
N MET A 182 33.51 -14.31 25.57
CA MET A 182 33.47 -13.84 26.96
C MET A 182 32.37 -12.78 27.17
N TRP A 183 32.27 -11.79 26.28
CA TRP A 183 31.22 -10.77 26.33
C TRP A 183 29.82 -11.34 26.12
N ARG A 184 29.62 -12.25 25.16
CA ARG A 184 28.34 -12.96 24.95
C ARG A 184 27.95 -13.77 26.20
N GLY A 185 28.91 -14.47 26.82
CA GLY A 185 28.69 -15.21 28.05
C GLY A 185 28.33 -14.32 29.25
N TYR A 186 29.02 -13.18 29.41
CA TYR A 186 28.67 -12.16 30.41
C TYR A 186 27.25 -11.62 30.17
N TYR A 187 26.91 -11.32 28.92
CA TYR A 187 25.60 -10.78 28.54
C TYR A 187 24.45 -11.74 28.87
N VAL A 188 24.58 -13.03 28.50
CA VAL A 188 23.59 -14.06 28.84
C VAL A 188 23.45 -14.24 30.35
N ARG A 189 24.56 -14.18 31.11
CA ARG A 189 24.49 -14.19 32.58
C ARG A 189 23.77 -12.97 33.13
N SER A 190 24.01 -11.78 32.59
CA SER A 190 23.30 -10.55 32.99
C SER A 190 21.79 -10.63 32.70
N LEU A 191 21.37 -11.18 31.55
CA LEU A 191 19.96 -11.45 31.27
C LEU A 191 19.36 -12.49 32.23
N LYS A 192 20.12 -13.51 32.64
CA LYS A 192 19.68 -14.48 33.66
C LYS A 192 19.49 -13.81 35.03
N THR A 193 20.44 -12.96 35.46
CA THR A 193 20.32 -12.16 36.69
C THR A 193 19.08 -11.26 36.64
N ALA A 194 18.84 -10.57 35.51
CA ALA A 194 17.65 -9.74 35.32
C ALA A 194 16.31 -10.52 35.40
N ARG A 195 16.29 -11.82 35.10
CA ARG A 195 15.12 -12.70 35.27
C ARG A 195 15.04 -13.38 36.64
N THR A 196 16.06 -13.24 37.49
CA THR A 196 16.09 -13.87 38.82
C THR A 196 15.43 -12.94 39.83
N PRO A 197 14.34 -13.35 40.52
CA PRO A 197 13.70 -12.58 41.57
C PRO A 197 14.69 -12.08 42.65
N ASP A 198 14.26 -11.07 43.40
CA ASP A 198 14.99 -10.49 44.54
C ASP A 198 16.37 -9.89 44.22
N THR A 199 16.77 -9.84 42.94
CA THR A 199 17.96 -9.11 42.50
C THR A 199 17.65 -7.65 42.19
N ALA A 200 18.58 -6.74 42.50
CA ALA A 200 18.47 -5.33 42.14
C ALA A 200 18.33 -5.10 40.61
N GLN A 201 18.86 -6.02 39.79
CA GLN A 201 18.69 -5.96 38.34
C GLN A 201 17.28 -6.37 37.90
N ASN A 202 16.68 -7.39 38.51
CA ASN A 202 15.27 -7.75 38.27
C ASN A 202 14.32 -6.64 38.70
N ALA A 203 14.52 -6.04 39.87
CA ALA A 203 13.70 -4.93 40.35
C ALA A 203 13.66 -3.77 39.34
N ARG A 204 14.82 -3.31 38.87
CA ARG A 204 14.93 -2.25 37.83
C ARG A 204 14.25 -2.65 36.52
N VAL A 205 14.44 -3.88 36.05
CA VAL A 205 13.78 -4.37 34.82
C VAL A 205 12.26 -4.46 35.00
N SER A 206 11.77 -4.93 36.13
CA SER A 206 10.34 -4.99 36.48
C SER A 206 9.71 -3.60 36.47
N GLU A 207 10.38 -2.60 37.05
CA GLU A 207 9.95 -1.20 37.02
C GLU A 207 9.88 -0.65 35.60
N ILE A 208 10.91 -0.88 34.78
CA ILE A 208 10.94 -0.43 33.38
C ILE A 208 9.83 -1.08 32.55
N LEU A 209 9.60 -2.39 32.70
CA LEU A 209 8.53 -3.11 32.00
C LEU A 209 7.15 -2.59 32.43
N LYS A 210 6.94 -2.37 33.73
CA LYS A 210 5.70 -1.77 34.27
C LYS A 210 5.49 -0.34 33.80
N LYS A 211 6.56 0.46 33.62
CA LYS A 211 6.50 1.80 33.01
C LYS A 211 6.12 1.75 31.52
N CYS A 212 6.52 0.69 30.80
CA CYS A 212 6.10 0.48 29.40
C CYS A 212 4.63 0.03 29.28
N TRP A 213 4.10 -0.68 30.27
CA TRP A 213 2.80 -1.35 30.18
C TRP A 213 1.61 -0.43 29.86
N PRO A 214 1.39 0.72 30.54
CA PRO A 214 0.27 1.62 30.23
C PRO A 214 0.24 2.10 28.77
N LEU A 215 1.41 2.26 28.13
CA LEU A 215 1.50 2.67 26.72
C LEU A 215 1.06 1.54 25.77
N ILE A 216 1.25 0.28 26.16
CA ILE A 216 0.84 -0.91 25.41
C ILE A 216 -0.65 -1.20 25.63
N GLU A 217 -1.10 -1.12 26.88
CA GLU A 217 -2.48 -1.37 27.31
C GLU A 217 -3.49 -0.39 26.69
N ALA A 218 -3.13 0.90 26.59
CA ALA A 218 -4.00 1.95 26.05
C ALA A 218 -4.55 1.67 24.64
N ASN A 219 -3.90 0.80 23.85
CA ASN A 219 -4.36 0.36 22.53
C ASN A 219 -4.23 -1.16 22.36
N ALA A 220 -4.59 -1.94 23.39
CA ALA A 220 -4.35 -3.38 23.44
C ALA A 220 -4.83 -4.17 22.20
N GLU A 221 -6.04 -3.90 21.70
CA GLU A 221 -6.59 -4.57 20.50
C GLU A 221 -5.75 -4.26 19.24
N GLU A 222 -5.56 -2.99 18.90
CA GLU A 222 -4.74 -2.52 17.76
C GLU A 222 -3.28 -2.98 17.82
N ASN A 223 -2.74 -3.13 19.03
CA ASN A 223 -1.40 -3.64 19.25
C ASN A 223 -1.34 -5.17 19.00
N GLY A 224 -2.32 -5.93 19.48
CA GLY A 224 -2.44 -7.37 19.19
C GLY A 224 -2.69 -7.66 17.70
N LEU A 225 -3.58 -6.90 17.06
CA LEU A 225 -3.88 -7.01 15.62
C LEU A 225 -2.62 -6.74 14.79
N PHE A 226 -1.86 -5.68 15.13
CA PHE A 226 -0.58 -5.39 14.48
C PHE A 226 0.44 -6.53 14.67
N LEU A 227 0.56 -7.06 15.89
CA LEU A 227 1.49 -8.15 16.22
C LEU A 227 1.16 -9.40 15.39
N PHE A 228 -0.10 -9.87 15.39
CA PHE A 228 -0.50 -11.03 14.58
C PHE A 228 -0.32 -10.82 13.07
N ARG A 229 -0.71 -9.65 12.54
CA ARG A 229 -0.50 -9.34 11.11
C ARG A 229 0.99 -9.39 10.73
N GLU A 230 1.88 -8.91 11.60
CA GLU A 230 3.33 -8.98 11.38
C GLU A 230 3.90 -10.40 11.53
N MET A 231 3.28 -11.27 12.35
CA MET A 231 3.62 -12.70 12.38
C MET A 231 3.20 -13.41 11.08
N PHE A 232 1.95 -13.28 10.64
CA PHE A 232 1.45 -13.94 9.42
C PHE A 232 2.10 -13.42 8.14
N LYS A 233 2.53 -12.16 8.12
CA LYS A 233 3.33 -11.59 7.02
C LYS A 233 4.76 -12.14 6.96
N LYS A 234 5.28 -12.64 8.08
CA LYS A 234 6.61 -13.29 8.15
C LYS A 234 6.54 -14.76 7.79
N ASP A 235 5.46 -15.42 8.16
CA ASP A 235 5.23 -16.85 7.97
C ASP A 235 3.73 -17.08 7.78
N PRO A 236 3.21 -17.10 6.53
CA PRO A 236 1.79 -17.30 6.28
C PRO A 236 1.28 -18.68 6.70
N ASP A 237 2.17 -19.68 6.69
CA ASP A 237 1.85 -21.09 6.91
C ASP A 237 1.47 -21.42 8.36
N ILE A 238 1.72 -20.50 9.31
CA ILE A 238 1.25 -20.65 10.70
C ILE A 238 -0.21 -20.26 10.89
N MET A 239 -0.79 -19.45 9.99
CA MET A 239 -2.14 -18.89 10.15
C MET A 239 -3.24 -19.98 10.29
N PRO A 240 -3.22 -21.11 9.55
CA PRO A 240 -4.21 -22.19 9.66
C PRO A 240 -4.36 -22.82 11.05
N TYR A 241 -3.39 -22.64 11.95
CA TYR A 241 -3.40 -23.22 13.30
C TYR A 241 -4.06 -22.32 14.37
N TYR A 242 -4.52 -21.12 14.00
CA TYR A 242 -5.19 -20.20 14.93
C TYR A 242 -6.71 -20.38 14.90
N PRO A 243 -7.41 -20.21 16.04
CA PRO A 243 -8.86 -20.47 16.13
C PRO A 243 -9.68 -19.57 15.19
N PHE A 244 -9.22 -18.34 14.94
CA PHE A 244 -9.87 -17.37 14.05
C PHE A 244 -9.53 -17.53 12.55
N TYR A 245 -8.78 -18.57 12.16
CA TYR A 245 -8.35 -18.76 10.76
C TYR A 245 -9.52 -18.82 9.76
N LYS A 246 -10.61 -19.51 10.12
CA LYS A 246 -11.78 -19.66 9.24
C LYS A 246 -12.41 -18.30 8.92
N ASP A 247 -12.56 -17.47 9.96
CA ASP A 247 -13.15 -16.14 9.85
C ASP A 247 -12.27 -15.24 8.97
N GLU A 248 -10.96 -15.14 9.27
CA GLU A 248 -10.04 -14.30 8.49
C GLU A 248 -9.90 -14.79 7.04
N ARG A 249 -9.97 -16.11 6.79
CA ARG A 249 -10.03 -16.66 5.41
C ARG A 249 -11.33 -16.30 4.68
N SER A 250 -12.43 -16.15 5.43
CA SER A 250 -13.75 -15.78 4.87
C SER A 250 -13.96 -14.26 4.75
N LYS A 251 -13.02 -13.47 5.26
CA LYS A 251 -13.07 -12.01 5.25
C LYS A 251 -13.14 -11.48 3.84
N ILE A 252 -14.09 -10.60 3.60
CA ILE A 252 -14.23 -9.88 2.33
C ILE A 252 -13.86 -8.42 2.52
N SER A 253 -13.47 -7.80 1.43
CA SER A 253 -13.32 -6.35 1.32
C SER A 253 -14.19 -5.87 0.17
N TYR A 254 -14.71 -4.64 0.26
CA TYR A 254 -15.40 -4.02 -0.87
C TYR A 254 -14.92 -2.59 -1.10
N SER A 255 -15.17 -2.08 -2.30
CA SER A 255 -14.94 -0.69 -2.67
C SER A 255 -16.03 -0.25 -3.65
N ASP A 256 -16.67 0.86 -3.34
CA ASP A 256 -17.73 1.45 -4.15
C ASP A 256 -17.22 2.65 -4.94
N TYR A 257 -17.41 2.60 -6.25
CA TYR A 257 -17.28 3.73 -7.16
C TYR A 257 -18.69 4.16 -7.57
N LYS A 258 -18.96 5.46 -7.53
CA LYS A 258 -20.30 6.03 -7.73
C LYS A 258 -20.21 7.15 -8.76
N GLY A 259 -21.28 7.34 -9.51
CA GLY A 259 -21.41 8.46 -10.44
C GLY A 259 -22.83 8.61 -10.97
N VAL A 260 -22.97 9.53 -11.91
CA VAL A 260 -24.24 9.86 -12.57
C VAL A 260 -24.08 9.61 -14.07
N PHE A 261 -25.13 9.15 -14.73
CA PHE A 261 -25.26 9.20 -16.19
C PHE A 261 -26.32 10.25 -16.55
N HIS A 262 -26.08 10.99 -17.64
CA HIS A 262 -26.99 12.04 -18.11
C HIS A 262 -28.17 11.46 -18.91
N GLU A 263 -29.20 12.28 -19.16
CA GLU A 263 -30.35 11.91 -19.97
C GLU A 263 -29.93 11.37 -21.36
N GLN A 264 -30.56 10.28 -21.81
CA GLN A 264 -30.27 9.61 -23.07
C GLN A 264 -31.50 9.58 -23.98
N ARG A 265 -31.28 9.87 -25.26
CA ARG A 265 -32.29 9.80 -26.32
C ARG A 265 -32.82 8.36 -26.50
N PRO A 266 -34.04 8.15 -27.03
CA PRO A 266 -34.52 6.83 -27.44
C PRO A 266 -33.56 6.15 -28.43
N MET A 267 -33.55 4.81 -28.43
CA MET A 267 -32.79 3.93 -29.33
C MET A 267 -31.29 4.31 -29.46
N SER A 268 -30.68 4.78 -28.38
CA SER A 268 -29.26 5.16 -28.33
C SER A 268 -28.43 4.16 -27.52
N TRP A 269 -27.17 4.01 -27.91
CA TRP A 269 -26.15 3.29 -27.16
C TRP A 269 -25.22 4.32 -26.49
N PHE A 270 -24.81 4.04 -25.25
CA PHE A 270 -23.93 4.91 -24.49
C PHE A 270 -23.11 4.13 -23.46
N VAL A 271 -21.96 4.68 -23.09
CA VAL A 271 -21.11 4.17 -22.01
C VAL A 271 -21.48 4.91 -20.73
N ILE A 272 -21.81 4.18 -19.66
CA ILE A 272 -22.13 4.71 -18.34
C ILE A 272 -20.83 5.13 -17.64
N PHE A 273 -19.83 4.24 -17.66
CA PHE A 273 -18.49 4.50 -17.14
C PHE A 273 -17.46 3.61 -17.84
N ARG A 274 -16.20 4.05 -17.84
CA ARG A 274 -15.06 3.30 -18.36
C ARG A 274 -13.76 3.75 -17.72
N ASP A 275 -13.03 2.84 -17.09
CA ASP A 275 -11.70 3.12 -16.54
C ASP A 275 -10.81 1.87 -16.47
N ILE A 276 -9.53 2.08 -16.13
CA ILE A 276 -8.50 1.03 -16.03
C ILE A 276 -8.09 0.83 -14.57
N PHE A 277 -8.35 -0.37 -14.07
CA PHE A 277 -8.09 -0.78 -12.69
C PHE A 277 -6.81 -1.61 -12.60
N TYR A 278 -5.90 -1.27 -11.68
CA TYR A 278 -4.59 -1.92 -11.57
C TYR A 278 -4.55 -2.93 -10.42
N VAL A 279 -4.16 -4.18 -10.74
CA VAL A 279 -4.10 -5.28 -9.77
C VAL A 279 -2.64 -5.49 -9.35
N LYS A 280 -2.34 -5.31 -8.06
CA LYS A 280 -0.96 -5.37 -7.52
C LYS A 280 -0.49 -6.78 -7.19
N GLU A 281 -1.43 -7.64 -6.82
CA GLU A 281 -1.28 -9.02 -6.36
C GLU A 281 -2.51 -9.83 -6.75
N ASP A 282 -2.34 -11.14 -6.97
CA ASP A 282 -3.40 -12.02 -7.47
C ASP A 282 -4.55 -12.15 -6.44
N MET A 283 -5.78 -11.83 -6.84
CA MET A 283 -6.93 -11.82 -5.93
C MET A 283 -8.25 -12.20 -6.59
N LEU A 284 -9.13 -12.85 -5.84
CA LEU A 284 -10.51 -13.11 -6.26
C LEU A 284 -11.31 -11.80 -6.18
N ILE A 285 -11.97 -11.40 -7.28
CA ILE A 285 -12.85 -10.23 -7.33
C ILE A 285 -14.17 -10.60 -7.99
N VAL A 286 -15.25 -10.05 -7.43
CA VAL A 286 -16.62 -10.08 -7.95
C VAL A 286 -17.06 -8.62 -8.16
N PRO A 287 -17.12 -8.13 -9.41
CA PRO A 287 -17.63 -6.80 -9.68
C PRO A 287 -19.14 -6.82 -9.91
N SER A 288 -19.85 -5.92 -9.23
CA SER A 288 -21.30 -5.75 -9.31
C SER A 288 -21.64 -4.32 -9.73
N VAL A 289 -22.47 -4.16 -10.77
CA VAL A 289 -22.98 -2.84 -11.18
C VAL A 289 -24.44 -2.72 -10.77
N ILE A 290 -24.72 -1.70 -9.95
CA ILE A 290 -26.05 -1.32 -9.50
C ILE A 290 -26.43 -0.05 -10.26
N VAL A 291 -27.39 -0.16 -11.17
CA VAL A 291 -27.88 0.94 -12.01
C VAL A 291 -29.34 0.66 -12.41
N PRO A 292 -30.23 1.66 -12.50
CA PRO A 292 -31.63 1.47 -12.88
C PRO A 292 -31.82 1.25 -14.40
N ILE A 293 -30.98 0.41 -15.02
CA ILE A 293 -30.99 0.14 -16.46
C ILE A 293 -30.87 -1.36 -16.72
N ASN A 294 -31.98 -2.00 -17.11
CA ASN A 294 -32.04 -3.45 -17.38
C ASN A 294 -31.21 -3.91 -18.59
N THR A 295 -30.79 -2.97 -19.44
CA THR A 295 -29.92 -3.23 -20.61
C THR A 295 -28.44 -2.97 -20.34
N CYS A 296 -28.06 -2.66 -19.08
CA CYS A 296 -26.67 -2.44 -18.71
C CYS A 296 -25.87 -3.74 -18.77
N VAL A 297 -24.69 -3.68 -19.38
CA VAL A 297 -23.73 -4.78 -19.43
C VAL A 297 -22.37 -4.29 -18.95
N LEU A 298 -21.81 -4.95 -17.94
CA LEU A 298 -20.42 -4.75 -17.54
C LEU A 298 -19.52 -5.67 -18.37
N HIS A 299 -18.55 -5.07 -19.03
CA HIS A 299 -17.41 -5.73 -19.65
C HIS A 299 -16.17 -5.51 -18.78
N VAL A 300 -15.34 -6.55 -18.66
CA VAL A 300 -14.02 -6.43 -18.04
C VAL A 300 -13.01 -7.10 -18.97
N VAL A 301 -12.02 -6.35 -19.43
CA VAL A 301 -10.99 -6.81 -20.35
C VAL A 301 -9.63 -6.73 -19.68
N ASP A 302 -8.85 -7.80 -19.75
CA ASP A 302 -7.43 -7.77 -19.38
C ASP A 302 -6.62 -7.06 -20.48
N ASN A 303 -6.04 -5.90 -20.20
CA ASN A 303 -5.28 -5.15 -21.21
C ASN A 303 -3.91 -5.77 -21.52
N ASP A 304 -3.40 -6.70 -20.70
CA ASP A 304 -2.16 -7.43 -20.98
C ASP A 304 -2.38 -8.54 -22.02
N THR A 305 -3.54 -9.22 -22.01
CA THR A 305 -3.88 -10.32 -22.95
C THR A 305 -4.90 -9.96 -24.03
N GLY A 306 -5.65 -8.87 -23.88
CA GLY A 306 -6.77 -8.49 -24.76
C GLY A 306 -8.06 -9.30 -24.53
N MET A 307 -8.08 -10.22 -23.57
CA MET A 307 -9.19 -11.15 -23.35
C MET A 307 -10.26 -10.56 -22.41
N GLU A 308 -11.52 -10.80 -22.73
CA GLU A 308 -12.65 -10.47 -21.84
C GLU A 308 -12.82 -11.53 -20.74
N ILE A 309 -13.07 -11.09 -19.50
CA ILE A 309 -13.42 -11.94 -18.37
C ILE A 309 -14.80 -12.58 -18.60
N PRO A 310 -14.98 -13.90 -18.37
CA PRO A 310 -16.25 -14.58 -18.61
C PRO A 310 -17.45 -13.94 -17.91
N ARG A 311 -18.59 -13.97 -18.60
CA ARG A 311 -19.89 -13.48 -18.10
C ARG A 311 -20.90 -14.62 -17.98
N VAL A 312 -21.67 -14.62 -16.89
CA VAL A 312 -22.77 -15.56 -16.61
C VAL A 312 -24.04 -14.72 -16.42
N PHE A 313 -25.06 -14.97 -17.25
CA PHE A 313 -26.29 -14.15 -17.30
C PHE A 313 -26.03 -12.64 -17.33
N GLN A 314 -25.14 -12.19 -18.25
CA GLN A 314 -24.70 -10.79 -18.43
C GLN A 314 -23.90 -10.17 -17.26
N LYS A 315 -23.79 -10.85 -16.11
CA LYS A 315 -22.92 -10.43 -15.00
C LYS A 315 -21.52 -11.02 -15.19
N VAL A 316 -20.48 -10.25 -14.87
CA VAL A 316 -19.10 -10.75 -14.85
C VAL A 316 -18.97 -11.81 -13.76
N ALA A 317 -18.39 -12.96 -14.09
CA ALA A 317 -18.23 -14.05 -13.14
C ALA A 317 -17.19 -13.70 -12.05
N PRO A 318 -17.30 -14.28 -10.83
CA PRO A 318 -16.19 -14.31 -9.88
C PRO A 318 -14.92 -14.84 -10.56
N TYR A 319 -13.84 -14.06 -10.53
CA TYR A 319 -12.62 -14.37 -11.26
C TYR A 319 -11.37 -14.04 -10.44
N VAL A 320 -10.29 -14.80 -10.63
CA VAL A 320 -8.99 -14.51 -10.01
C VAL A 320 -8.22 -13.55 -10.91
N TYR A 321 -8.27 -12.28 -10.55
CA TYR A 321 -7.58 -11.22 -11.26
C TYR A 321 -6.09 -11.32 -10.94
N LYS A 322 -5.28 -11.58 -11.96
CA LYS A 322 -3.82 -11.67 -11.83
C LYS A 322 -3.20 -10.29 -11.82
N LYS A 323 -2.03 -10.17 -11.18
CA LYS A 323 -1.18 -8.98 -11.27
C LYS A 323 -0.86 -8.64 -12.72
N ASN A 324 -1.09 -7.40 -13.11
CA ASN A 324 -0.94 -6.94 -14.50
C ASN A 324 -0.21 -5.59 -14.64
N LYS A 325 0.22 -5.27 -15.86
CA LYS A 325 0.98 -4.06 -16.19
C LYS A 325 0.11 -2.97 -16.80
N LYS A 326 -0.78 -3.33 -17.74
CA LYS A 326 -1.69 -2.38 -18.42
C LYS A 326 -3.06 -2.23 -17.75
N GLY A 327 -3.30 -2.89 -16.62
CA GLY A 327 -4.56 -2.86 -15.89
C GLY A 327 -5.70 -3.64 -16.57
N PHE A 328 -6.83 -3.78 -15.87
CA PHE A 328 -8.07 -4.32 -16.40
C PHE A 328 -8.98 -3.15 -16.79
N SER A 329 -9.48 -3.14 -18.02
CA SER A 329 -10.48 -2.17 -18.48
C SER A 329 -11.86 -2.60 -18.02
N PHE A 330 -12.49 -1.80 -17.15
CA PHE A 330 -13.89 -1.97 -16.74
C PHE A 330 -14.74 -1.00 -17.57
N VAL A 331 -15.71 -1.51 -18.31
CA VAL A 331 -16.58 -0.72 -19.21
C VAL A 331 -18.03 -1.12 -18.94
N ALA A 332 -18.85 -0.21 -18.44
CA ALA A 332 -20.29 -0.42 -18.36
C ALA A 332 -20.98 0.29 -19.53
N GLU A 333 -21.61 -0.47 -20.41
CA GLU A 333 -22.43 0.05 -21.51
C GLU A 333 -23.92 -0.13 -21.22
N ALA A 334 -24.74 0.68 -21.87
CA ALA A 334 -26.19 0.50 -21.89
C ALA A 334 -26.79 0.97 -23.22
N ARG A 335 -28.03 0.56 -23.45
CA ARG A 335 -28.84 1.01 -24.59
C ARG A 335 -30.26 1.37 -24.17
N THR A 336 -30.76 2.51 -24.62
CA THR A 336 -32.18 2.86 -24.44
C THR A 336 -33.05 2.08 -25.43
N LEU A 337 -34.35 2.05 -25.17
CA LEU A 337 -35.36 1.42 -26.02
C LEU A 337 -36.23 2.52 -26.66
N GLU A 338 -37.53 2.32 -26.75
CA GLU A 338 -38.48 3.27 -27.38
C GLU A 338 -38.63 4.59 -26.62
N TYR A 339 -38.35 4.59 -25.32
CA TYR A 339 -38.45 5.77 -24.45
C TYR A 339 -37.08 6.39 -24.15
N PRO A 340 -37.01 7.72 -23.94
CA PRO A 340 -35.83 8.36 -23.40
C PRO A 340 -35.57 7.85 -21.98
N LEU A 341 -34.31 7.89 -21.57
CA LEU A 341 -33.90 7.51 -20.22
C LEU A 341 -33.46 8.78 -19.48
N ALA A 342 -34.17 9.11 -18.41
CA ALA A 342 -33.79 10.21 -17.51
C ALA A 342 -32.41 9.98 -16.88
N SER A 343 -31.75 11.04 -16.44
CA SER A 343 -30.49 10.93 -15.70
C SER A 343 -30.65 10.10 -14.43
N GLY A 344 -29.61 9.36 -14.05
CA GLY A 344 -29.66 8.47 -12.90
C GLY A 344 -28.30 8.15 -12.32
N ASN A 345 -28.31 7.61 -11.11
CA ASN A 345 -27.11 7.20 -10.39
C ASN A 345 -26.70 5.79 -10.79
N TRP A 346 -25.40 5.54 -10.83
CA TRP A 346 -24.81 4.21 -10.97
C TRP A 346 -23.79 3.97 -9.85
N ARG A 347 -23.57 2.69 -9.54
CA ARG A 347 -22.54 2.26 -8.59
C ARG A 347 -21.85 0.99 -9.10
N LEU A 348 -20.53 1.03 -9.20
CA LEU A 348 -19.68 -0.17 -9.34
C LEU A 348 -19.17 -0.55 -7.95
N ARG A 349 -19.58 -1.72 -7.47
CA ARG A 349 -19.09 -2.34 -6.24
C ARG A 349 -18.11 -3.44 -6.61
N LEU A 350 -16.83 -3.28 -6.25
CA LEU A 350 -15.86 -4.37 -6.28
C LEU A 350 -15.90 -5.08 -4.94
N ILE A 351 -16.05 -6.40 -4.93
CA ILE A 351 -15.93 -7.25 -3.73
C ILE A 351 -14.76 -8.20 -3.96
N GLY A 352 -13.86 -8.37 -2.99
CA GLY A 352 -12.74 -9.30 -3.15
C GLY A 352 -12.14 -9.79 -1.84
N SER A 353 -11.19 -10.72 -1.96
CA SER A 353 -10.61 -11.46 -0.83
C SER A 353 -9.49 -10.72 -0.08
N LEU A 354 -9.05 -9.55 -0.56
CA LEU A 354 -7.94 -8.77 0.01
C LEU A 354 -8.34 -7.31 0.18
N SER A 355 -7.80 -6.63 1.20
CA SER A 355 -8.17 -5.26 1.57
C SER A 355 -7.70 -4.19 0.59
N SER A 356 -6.58 -4.41 -0.11
CA SER A 356 -6.08 -3.50 -1.16
C SER A 356 -6.73 -3.80 -2.52
N LEU A 357 -8.04 -3.62 -2.63
CA LEU A 357 -8.75 -3.79 -3.90
C LEU A 357 -8.22 -2.87 -5.02
N PRO A 358 -8.42 -3.24 -6.30
CA PRO A 358 -7.97 -2.42 -7.43
C PRO A 358 -8.66 -1.06 -7.46
N THR A 359 -7.89 -0.04 -7.80
CA THR A 359 -8.35 1.35 -7.98
C THR A 359 -8.05 1.86 -9.38
N PRO A 360 -8.87 2.75 -9.93
CA PRO A 360 -8.51 3.51 -11.14
C PRO A 360 -7.37 4.48 -10.81
N ARG A 361 -6.67 4.98 -11.84
CA ARG A 361 -5.50 5.87 -11.68
C ARG A 361 -5.85 7.18 -10.95
N THR A 362 -7.06 7.68 -11.17
CA THR A 362 -7.60 8.93 -10.65
C THR A 362 -8.36 8.78 -9.33
N HIS A 363 -8.47 7.56 -8.78
CA HIS A 363 -9.39 7.15 -7.70
C HIS A 363 -10.89 7.29 -8.03
N GLU A 364 -11.28 8.30 -8.80
CA GLU A 364 -12.56 8.40 -9.49
C GLU A 364 -12.54 7.60 -10.81
N VAL A 365 -13.72 7.10 -11.22
CA VAL A 365 -13.93 6.35 -12.46
C VAL A 365 -14.51 7.27 -13.51
N CYS A 366 -13.90 7.34 -14.70
CA CYS A 366 -14.37 8.21 -15.76
C CYS A 366 -15.79 7.83 -16.26
N CYS A 367 -16.69 8.82 -16.32
CA CYS A 367 -18.06 8.71 -16.85
C CYS A 367 -18.39 9.77 -17.92
N ASN A 368 -17.45 10.67 -18.25
CA ASN A 368 -17.65 11.75 -19.22
C ASN A 368 -17.01 11.39 -20.56
N PHE A 369 -17.84 11.21 -21.60
CA PHE A 369 -17.39 10.76 -22.92
C PHE A 369 -17.85 11.68 -24.05
N VAL A 370 -16.98 11.87 -25.04
CA VAL A 370 -17.32 12.52 -26.31
C VAL A 370 -17.70 11.45 -27.33
N THR A 371 -18.98 11.38 -27.68
CA THR A 371 -19.49 10.38 -28.64
C THR A 371 -19.46 10.94 -30.06
N LYS A 372 -18.88 10.18 -31.00
CA LYS A 372 -18.97 10.46 -32.44
C LYS A 372 -19.78 9.37 -33.13
N GLU A 373 -20.99 9.72 -33.54
CA GLU A 373 -21.92 8.81 -34.22
C GLU A 373 -21.76 8.90 -35.74
N ILE A 374 -21.78 7.76 -36.44
CA ILE A 374 -21.79 7.67 -37.91
C ILE A 374 -22.99 6.81 -38.30
N ARG A 375 -23.85 7.33 -39.18
CA ARG A 375 -25.01 6.62 -39.74
C ARG A 375 -24.93 6.71 -41.26
N ASP A 376 -25.03 5.58 -41.92
CA ASP A 376 -24.99 5.48 -43.38
C ASP A 376 -25.75 4.23 -43.85
N TYR A 377 -26.05 4.15 -45.14
CA TYR A 377 -26.69 3.00 -45.77
C TYR A 377 -25.64 2.02 -46.29
N TYR A 378 -25.85 0.72 -46.08
CA TYR A 378 -25.00 -0.30 -46.67
C TYR A 378 -25.25 -0.39 -48.18
N VAL A 379 -24.21 -0.11 -48.98
CA VAL A 379 -24.19 -0.36 -50.42
C VAL A 379 -23.41 -1.68 -50.68
N PRO A 380 -24.08 -2.72 -51.20
CA PRO A 380 -23.43 -3.99 -51.50
C PRO A 380 -22.22 -3.84 -52.42
N ASN A 381 -21.14 -4.55 -52.11
CA ASN A 381 -19.90 -4.55 -52.87
C ASN A 381 -19.25 -5.93 -52.87
N SER A 382 -18.40 -6.20 -53.87
CA SER A 382 -17.75 -7.49 -54.06
C SER A 382 -16.82 -7.93 -52.92
N LYS A 383 -16.49 -7.02 -51.98
CA LYS A 383 -15.66 -7.30 -50.80
C LYS A 383 -16.47 -7.53 -49.53
N ASN A 384 -17.80 -7.39 -49.58
CA ASN A 384 -18.72 -7.49 -48.43
C ASN A 384 -18.35 -6.54 -47.26
N ILE A 385 -17.73 -5.39 -47.55
CA ILE A 385 -17.32 -4.41 -46.55
C ILE A 385 -18.50 -3.45 -46.29
N ILE A 386 -19.03 -3.42 -45.06
CA ILE A 386 -20.15 -2.52 -44.72
C ILE A 386 -19.69 -1.06 -44.69
N PHE A 387 -18.58 -0.77 -44.01
CA PHE A 387 -17.95 0.55 -44.00
C PHE A 387 -16.44 0.42 -43.73
N ARG A 388 -15.68 1.48 -44.00
CA ARG A 388 -14.27 1.59 -43.60
C ARG A 388 -13.96 3.05 -43.29
N GLN A 389 -13.35 3.32 -42.13
CA GLN A 389 -13.00 4.68 -41.69
C GLN A 389 -11.56 4.73 -41.20
N ALA A 390 -10.89 5.86 -41.41
CA ALA A 390 -9.54 6.12 -40.91
C ALA A 390 -9.64 7.00 -39.65
N VAL A 391 -9.13 6.50 -38.52
CA VAL A 391 -9.05 7.25 -37.27
C VAL A 391 -7.64 7.83 -37.15
N LYS A 392 -7.54 9.15 -36.93
CA LYS A 392 -6.29 9.84 -36.62
C LYS A 392 -6.39 10.43 -35.23
N VAL A 393 -5.47 10.07 -34.34
CA VAL A 393 -5.42 10.56 -32.96
C VAL A 393 -4.17 11.42 -32.74
N ARG A 394 -4.30 12.44 -31.87
CA ARG A 394 -3.18 13.32 -31.48
C ARG A 394 -2.51 12.87 -30.17
N GLU A 395 -3.29 12.20 -29.33
CA GLU A 395 -2.92 11.69 -28.01
C GLU A 395 -3.48 10.26 -27.88
N ASP A 396 -3.00 9.50 -26.90
CA ASP A 396 -3.47 8.13 -26.67
C ASP A 396 -4.96 8.14 -26.28
N LEU A 397 -5.81 7.67 -27.19
CA LEU A 397 -7.26 7.74 -27.06
C LEU A 397 -7.82 6.37 -26.69
N PHE A 398 -8.20 6.23 -25.42
CA PHE A 398 -8.97 5.09 -24.95
C PHE A 398 -10.42 5.21 -25.45
N VAL A 399 -10.92 4.17 -26.11
CA VAL A 399 -12.23 4.15 -26.79
C VAL A 399 -13.02 2.87 -26.48
N SER A 400 -14.31 2.97 -26.77
CA SER A 400 -15.27 1.86 -26.84
C SER A 400 -15.97 2.02 -28.18
N LEU A 401 -16.07 0.94 -28.96
CA LEU A 401 -16.61 0.98 -30.31
C LEU A 401 -17.84 0.10 -30.38
N GLN A 402 -18.91 0.60 -30.98
CA GLN A 402 -20.17 -0.10 -31.15
C GLN A 402 -20.67 0.10 -32.58
N MET A 403 -21.28 -0.94 -33.15
CA MET A 403 -21.92 -0.89 -34.45
C MET A 403 -23.21 -1.73 -34.43
N ASN A 404 -24.28 -1.18 -34.98
CA ASN A 404 -25.55 -1.87 -35.20
C ASN A 404 -25.96 -1.80 -36.67
N THR A 405 -26.70 -2.81 -37.11
CA THR A 405 -27.43 -2.79 -38.39
C THR A 405 -28.93 -2.60 -38.13
N SER A 406 -29.65 -1.98 -39.07
CA SER A 406 -31.11 -1.84 -39.00
C SER A 406 -31.81 -3.20 -38.92
N THR A 407 -31.30 -4.21 -39.63
CA THR A 407 -31.77 -5.60 -39.57
C THR A 407 -31.03 -6.39 -38.50
N ARG A 408 -31.75 -6.89 -37.48
CA ARG A 408 -31.17 -7.68 -36.36
C ARG A 408 -30.65 -9.07 -36.75
N GLY A 409 -30.93 -9.55 -37.96
CA GLY A 409 -30.57 -10.89 -38.43
C GLY A 409 -29.14 -11.04 -38.96
N VAL A 410 -28.48 -9.94 -39.32
CA VAL A 410 -27.20 -9.94 -40.06
C VAL A 410 -26.03 -10.23 -39.13
N TYR A 411 -25.17 -11.18 -39.50
CA TYR A 411 -23.88 -11.39 -38.84
C TYR A 411 -22.80 -10.53 -39.50
N PHE A 412 -21.99 -9.86 -38.70
CA PHE A 412 -20.87 -9.05 -39.19
C PHE A 412 -19.72 -9.00 -38.18
N LYS A 413 -18.53 -8.70 -38.70
CA LYS A 413 -17.29 -8.53 -37.94
C LYS A 413 -16.93 -7.05 -37.90
N LEU A 414 -16.75 -6.49 -36.71
CA LEU A 414 -16.11 -5.20 -36.51
C LEU A 414 -14.64 -5.47 -36.17
N ALA A 415 -13.72 -4.83 -36.89
CA ALA A 415 -12.28 -4.98 -36.68
C ALA A 415 -11.60 -3.62 -36.65
N VAL A 416 -10.62 -3.46 -35.77
CA VAL A 416 -9.68 -2.34 -35.79
C VAL A 416 -8.39 -2.82 -36.44
N LEU A 417 -7.94 -2.06 -37.43
CA LEU A 417 -6.74 -2.38 -38.21
C LEU A 417 -5.65 -1.32 -37.95
N ASP A 418 -4.41 -1.77 -37.80
CA ASP A 418 -3.22 -0.93 -37.87
C ASP A 418 -2.41 -1.32 -39.10
N ASN A 419 -2.07 -0.35 -39.96
CA ASN A 419 -1.40 -0.58 -41.25
C ASN A 419 -2.01 -1.69 -42.15
N ASN A 420 -3.33 -1.91 -42.04
CA ASN A 420 -4.15 -2.99 -42.64
C ASN A 420 -4.06 -4.38 -41.95
N GLU A 421 -3.25 -4.55 -40.91
CA GLU A 421 -3.22 -5.75 -40.08
C GLU A 421 -4.27 -5.68 -38.97
N GLU A 422 -4.90 -6.81 -38.62
CA GLU A 422 -5.95 -6.84 -37.61
C GLU A 422 -5.38 -6.87 -36.19
N VAL A 423 -5.68 -5.84 -35.39
CA VAL A 423 -5.20 -5.72 -34.00
C VAL A 423 -6.22 -6.25 -33.00
N ILE A 424 -7.51 -6.00 -33.26
CA ILE A 424 -8.63 -6.53 -32.46
C ILE A 424 -9.88 -6.63 -33.32
N SER A 425 -10.73 -7.61 -33.03
CA SER A 425 -12.04 -7.72 -33.64
C SER A 425 -13.08 -8.36 -32.74
N ALA A 426 -14.35 -8.15 -33.09
CA ALA A 426 -15.50 -8.80 -32.49
C ALA A 426 -16.49 -9.18 -33.60
N VAL A 427 -17.21 -10.29 -33.40
CA VAL A 427 -18.27 -10.76 -34.31
C VAL A 427 -19.60 -10.67 -33.57
N GLY A 428 -20.62 -10.13 -34.23
CA GLY A 428 -21.94 -9.93 -33.65
C GLY A 428 -23.08 -10.18 -34.63
N LYS A 429 -24.30 -10.20 -34.10
CA LYS A 429 -25.54 -10.41 -34.87
C LYS A 429 -26.46 -9.22 -34.66
N GLY A 430 -26.62 -8.36 -35.67
CA GLY A 430 -27.36 -7.10 -35.59
C GLY A 430 -26.67 -6.00 -34.75
N HIS A 431 -25.78 -6.39 -33.83
CA HIS A 431 -25.10 -5.57 -32.84
C HIS A 431 -23.73 -6.18 -32.53
N VAL A 432 -22.70 -5.36 -32.44
CA VAL A 432 -21.36 -5.75 -31.98
C VAL A 432 -20.68 -4.61 -31.23
N VAL A 433 -19.88 -4.96 -30.23
CA VAL A 433 -19.15 -4.03 -29.37
C VAL A 433 -17.71 -4.51 -29.21
N ILE A 434 -16.76 -3.58 -29.31
CA ILE A 434 -15.39 -3.70 -28.80
C ILE A 434 -15.33 -2.78 -27.58
N PRO A 435 -15.40 -3.31 -26.34
CA PRO A 435 -15.69 -2.49 -25.16
C PRO A 435 -14.50 -1.60 -24.77
N ALA A 436 -13.28 -2.06 -25.01
CA ALA A 436 -12.04 -1.38 -24.65
C ALA A 436 -11.00 -1.52 -25.77
N PHE A 437 -10.52 -0.40 -26.30
CA PHE A 437 -9.36 -0.33 -27.18
C PHE A 437 -8.64 1.01 -27.02
N THR A 438 -7.33 1.07 -27.19
CA THR A 438 -6.57 2.33 -27.12
C THR A 438 -5.90 2.60 -28.46
N PHE A 439 -6.33 3.65 -29.15
CA PHE A 439 -5.59 4.20 -30.27
C PHE A 439 -4.36 4.95 -29.72
N LEU A 440 -3.16 4.47 -30.03
CA LEU A 440 -1.92 5.15 -29.63
C LEU A 440 -1.66 6.34 -30.56
N ARG A 441 -1.07 7.41 -30.02
CA ARG A 441 -0.60 8.54 -30.83
C ARG A 441 0.58 8.12 -31.70
N ASN A 442 0.65 8.66 -32.91
CA ASN A 442 1.83 8.55 -33.75
C ASN A 442 2.96 9.37 -33.10
N ASN A 443 3.94 8.71 -32.48
CA ASN A 443 5.18 9.36 -32.07
C ASN A 443 5.90 9.85 -33.34
N THR A 444 5.94 11.17 -33.55
CA THR A 444 6.83 11.78 -34.54
C THR A 444 8.28 11.76 -34.02
N HIS A 445 9.26 11.90 -34.91
CA HIS A 445 10.67 11.75 -34.56
C HIS A 445 11.15 12.70 -33.43
N ASP A 446 10.52 13.87 -33.29
CA ASP A 446 10.85 14.90 -32.28
C ASP A 446 10.68 14.44 -30.82
N ASP A 447 9.83 13.43 -30.55
CA ASP A 447 9.61 12.89 -29.19
C ASP A 447 10.78 12.06 -28.65
N PHE A 448 11.75 11.68 -29.50
CA PHE A 448 12.96 10.98 -29.05
C PHE A 448 14.06 11.94 -28.58
N ASP A 449 14.13 13.16 -29.13
CA ASP A 449 15.15 14.14 -28.77
C ASP A 449 14.82 14.88 -27.46
N THR A 450 13.54 15.08 -27.15
CA THR A 450 13.10 15.64 -25.85
C THR A 450 13.36 14.69 -24.67
N LYS A 451 13.33 13.36 -24.89
CA LYS A 451 13.71 12.38 -23.84
C LYS A 451 15.22 12.24 -23.64
N ARG A 452 16.05 12.60 -24.62
CA ARG A 452 17.52 12.57 -24.49
C ARG A 452 18.12 13.87 -23.93
N SER A 453 17.44 15.00 -24.08
CA SER A 453 17.94 16.32 -23.64
C SER A 453 17.77 16.59 -22.14
N GLY A 454 16.95 15.82 -21.42
CA GLY A 454 16.69 16.01 -19.98
C GLY A 454 17.82 15.64 -19.00
N SER A 455 18.94 15.09 -19.46
CA SER A 455 20.01 14.56 -18.59
C SER A 455 21.28 15.42 -18.49
N ARG A 456 21.29 16.67 -19.01
CA ARG A 456 22.48 17.52 -18.95
C ARG A 456 22.22 19.04 -18.90
N ALA A 457 21.70 19.54 -17.77
CA ALA A 457 21.78 20.96 -17.41
C ALA A 457 22.00 21.12 -15.89
N SER A 458 23.24 21.36 -15.50
CA SER A 458 23.64 21.60 -14.10
C SER A 458 23.58 23.08 -13.72
N ASN A 459 23.15 23.36 -12.49
CA ASN A 459 23.46 24.52 -11.64
C ASN A 459 23.89 25.84 -12.31
N LYS A 460 23.08 26.89 -12.12
CA LYS A 460 23.59 28.25 -11.86
C LYS A 460 22.66 29.01 -10.90
N ASN A 461 23.22 29.40 -9.75
CA ASN A 461 22.57 30.26 -8.76
C ASN A 461 22.71 31.74 -9.13
N SER A 462 21.64 32.52 -9.03
CA SER A 462 21.67 33.97 -8.83
C SER A 462 20.30 34.49 -8.34
N PRO A 463 20.22 35.61 -7.59
CA PRO A 463 19.25 35.78 -6.49
C PRO A 463 17.93 36.50 -6.87
N PRO A 464 16.94 36.58 -5.95
CA PRO A 464 15.61 37.13 -6.22
C PRO A 464 15.56 38.66 -6.10
N ALA A 465 14.69 39.30 -6.89
CA ALA A 465 14.29 40.69 -6.74
C ALA A 465 12.78 40.78 -6.41
N ALA A 466 12.44 41.67 -5.47
CA ALA A 466 11.10 41.88 -4.93
C ALA A 466 10.22 42.79 -5.84
N PRO A 467 8.88 42.81 -5.64
CA PRO A 467 7.95 43.39 -6.60
C PRO A 467 7.75 44.90 -6.46
N ALA A 468 7.40 45.56 -7.56
CA ALA A 468 6.87 46.93 -7.59
C ALA A 468 5.46 46.95 -8.20
N ASN A 469 4.62 47.87 -7.72
CA ASN A 469 3.18 47.90 -7.97
C ASN A 469 2.77 49.25 -8.57
N LYS A 470 1.59 49.27 -9.21
CA LYS A 470 0.70 50.42 -9.50
C LYS A 470 0.93 51.39 -10.69
N ASP A 471 -0.17 51.47 -11.44
CA ASP A 471 -0.93 52.66 -11.89
C ASP A 471 -0.62 53.43 -13.21
N LYS A 472 -1.54 53.22 -14.17
CA LYS A 472 -2.36 54.21 -14.93
C LYS A 472 -1.73 55.34 -15.78
N ALA A 473 -1.97 55.26 -17.09
CA ALA A 473 -2.70 56.26 -17.94
C ALA A 473 -2.92 55.62 -19.34
N ALA A 474 -4.15 55.49 -19.89
CA ALA A 474 -4.87 56.47 -20.72
C ALA A 474 -4.00 57.05 -21.87
N ASP A 475 -4.34 56.96 -23.17
CA ASP A 475 -5.62 57.38 -23.77
C ASP A 475 -5.74 57.03 -25.29
N LYS A 476 -6.98 57.07 -25.82
CA LYS A 476 -7.44 57.30 -27.23
C LYS A 476 -7.12 56.36 -28.43
N LYS A 477 -8.27 56.00 -29.08
CA LYS A 477 -8.55 56.00 -30.55
C LYS A 477 -8.00 54.85 -31.43
N LYS A 478 -8.69 54.39 -32.48
CA LYS A 478 -10.12 54.48 -32.91
C LYS A 478 -10.34 53.54 -34.12
N LYS A 479 -11.52 52.92 -34.25
CA LYS A 479 -12.06 52.23 -35.45
C LYS A 479 -11.27 50.95 -35.87
N LYS A 480 -11.91 49.95 -36.49
CA LYS A 480 -13.30 49.82 -36.96
C LYS A 480 -13.79 48.41 -36.71
#